data_AF-A0A7J2ZLT5-F1
#
_entry.id   AF-A0A7J2ZLT5-F1
#
_cell.length_a   1.000
_cell.length_b   1.000
_cell.length_c   1.000
_cell.angle_alpha   90.00
_cell.angle_beta   90.00
_cell.angle_gamma   90.00
#
_symmetry.space_group_name_H-M   'P 1'
#
loop_
_entity.id
_entity.type
_entity.pdbx_description
1 polymer ?
#
loop_
_entity_poly.entity_id
_entity_poly.type
_entity_poly.pdbx_seq_one_letter_code
_entity_poly.pdbx_strand_id
1 'polypeptide(L)'
;MKRGIFLHDISHILLPCLIAVIIIYISPNVDIIKLMPAIFIGAFFPDIDHLVFKKYYRSYVRLFKYCIGDRTNHRRTFLFFHTWLTMLLIGISIPFGFIYNFYLGIFLLLFFSHLLLDLLTDIFMIKKCGHWRI
;
A
#
# COMPACT_ATOMS: atom_id res chain seq x y z
N MET A 1 -6.61 20.06 7.69
CA MET A 1 -6.46 19.42 6.36
C MET A 1 -5.03 19.50 5.84
N LYS A 2 -4.58 20.53 5.09
CA LYS A 2 -3.32 20.50 4.30
C LYS A 2 -2.11 19.79 4.95
N ARG A 3 -1.75 20.13 6.20
CA ARG A 3 -0.62 19.48 6.92
C ARG A 3 -0.75 17.95 7.10
N GLY A 4 -1.97 17.42 7.23
CA GLY A 4 -2.19 15.98 7.42
C GLY A 4 -1.99 15.18 6.14
N ILE A 5 -2.42 15.73 5.00
CA ILE A 5 -2.19 15.14 3.67
C ILE A 5 -0.68 15.20 3.36
N PHE A 6 -0.05 16.36 3.54
CA PHE A 6 1.40 16.52 3.35
C PHE A 6 2.27 15.56 4.20
N LEU A 7 1.86 15.25 5.45
CA LEU A 7 2.54 14.27 6.28
C LEU A 7 2.34 12.82 5.80
N HIS A 8 1.15 12.50 5.27
CA HIS A 8 0.86 11.23 4.60
C HIS A 8 1.74 11.10 3.35
N ASP A 9 1.67 12.05 2.41
CA ASP A 9 2.48 12.08 1.18
C ASP A 9 3.99 11.89 1.49
N ILE A 10 4.51 12.59 2.50
CA ILE A 10 5.90 12.44 2.98
C ILE A 10 6.17 11.04 3.54
N SER A 11 5.24 10.46 4.30
CA SER A 11 5.43 9.13 4.89
C SER A 11 5.52 8.00 3.86
N HIS A 12 4.86 8.10 2.69
CA HIS A 12 5.04 7.14 1.58
C HIS A 12 6.43 7.23 0.94
N ILE A 13 7.15 8.36 1.11
CA ILE A 13 8.55 8.53 0.68
C ILE A 13 9.52 8.10 1.78
N LEU A 14 9.27 8.48 3.05
CA LEU A 14 10.16 8.17 4.16
C LEU A 14 10.16 6.69 4.56
N LEU A 15 9.01 6.02 4.49
CA LEU A 15 8.86 4.61 4.88
C LEU A 15 9.75 3.65 4.07
N PRO A 16 9.76 3.69 2.72
CA PRO A 16 10.69 2.87 1.94
C PRO A 16 12.16 3.25 2.14
N CYS A 17 12.49 4.52 2.34
CA CYS A 17 13.86 4.94 2.64
C CYS A 17 14.34 4.40 4.00
N LEU A 18 13.49 4.45 5.05
CA LEU A 18 13.79 3.87 6.36
C LEU A 18 13.98 2.36 6.28
N ILE A 19 13.07 1.66 5.60
CA ILE A 19 13.16 0.21 5.41
C ILE A 19 14.41 -0.17 4.60
N ALA A 20 14.79 0.62 3.58
CA ALA A 20 16.04 0.42 2.83
C ALA A 20 17.28 0.49 3.74
N VAL A 21 17.38 1.52 4.59
CA VAL A 21 18.51 1.67 5.54
C VAL A 21 18.55 0.52 6.54
N ILE A 22 17.39 0.11 7.06
CA ILE A 22 17.28 -1.03 7.99
C ILE A 22 17.75 -2.34 7.33
N ILE A 23 17.32 -2.60 6.08
CA ILE A 23 17.74 -3.81 5.34
C ILE A 23 19.24 -3.79 5.06
N ILE A 24 19.80 -2.67 4.58
CA ILE A 24 21.24 -2.56 4.29
C ILE A 24 22.07 -2.78 5.56
N TYR A 25 21.61 -2.29 6.71
CA TYR A 25 22.29 -2.48 8.00
C TYR A 25 22.21 -3.94 8.51
N ILE A 26 21.05 -4.58 8.39
CA ILE A 26 20.83 -5.96 8.86
C ILE A 26 21.40 -7.01 7.89
N SER A 27 21.55 -6.67 6.61
CA SER A 27 22.03 -7.56 5.55
C SER A 27 23.15 -6.91 4.73
N PRO A 28 24.36 -6.74 5.29
CA PRO A 28 25.46 -6.02 4.65
C PRO A 28 25.99 -6.67 3.35
N ASN A 29 25.66 -7.94 3.10
CA ASN A 29 26.01 -8.68 1.88
C ASN A 29 24.89 -8.67 0.81
N VAL A 30 23.89 -7.78 0.93
CA VAL A 30 22.79 -7.69 -0.04
C VAL A 30 23.25 -7.08 -1.37
N ASP A 31 22.75 -7.62 -2.49
CA ASP A 31 22.97 -7.03 -3.80
C ASP A 31 22.11 -5.77 -3.95
N ILE A 32 22.75 -4.60 -3.84
CA ILE A 32 22.09 -3.29 -3.91
C ILE A 32 21.35 -3.12 -5.24
N ILE A 33 21.87 -3.65 -6.35
CA ILE A 33 21.27 -3.55 -7.69
C ILE A 33 19.94 -4.32 -7.76
N LYS A 34 19.82 -5.43 -7.02
CA LYS A 34 18.57 -6.18 -6.85
C LYS A 34 17.67 -5.60 -5.75
N LEU A 35 18.25 -4.99 -4.73
CA LEU A 35 17.52 -4.36 -3.63
C LEU A 35 16.72 -3.15 -4.09
N MET A 36 17.34 -2.20 -4.81
CA MET A 36 16.65 -0.97 -5.22
C MET A 36 15.33 -1.21 -5.98
N PRO A 37 15.24 -2.05 -7.04
CA PRO A 37 13.97 -2.31 -7.71
C PRO A 37 12.98 -3.06 -6.81
N ALA A 38 13.42 -3.98 -5.95
CA ALA A 38 12.51 -4.62 -4.98
C ALA A 38 11.88 -3.59 -4.03
N ILE A 39 12.65 -2.58 -3.61
CA ILE A 39 12.17 -1.49 -2.75
C ILE A 39 11.27 -0.52 -3.51
N PHE A 40 11.71 0.01 -4.65
CA PHE A 40 10.91 0.97 -5.43
C PHE A 40 9.61 0.35 -5.94
N ILE A 41 9.64 -0.85 -6.50
CA ILE A 41 8.43 -1.51 -6.99
C ILE A 41 7.56 -1.90 -5.78
N GLY A 42 8.12 -2.45 -4.69
CA GLY A 42 7.34 -2.78 -3.49
C GLY A 42 6.63 -1.58 -2.88
N ALA A 43 7.25 -0.40 -2.93
CA ALA A 43 6.70 0.84 -2.38
C ALA A 43 5.70 1.55 -3.31
N PHE A 44 5.81 1.43 -4.64
CA PHE A 44 4.96 2.16 -5.60
C PHE A 44 3.99 1.27 -6.41
N PHE A 45 4.04 -0.06 -6.28
CA PHE A 45 3.06 -0.95 -6.90
C PHE A 45 1.63 -0.81 -6.32
N PRO A 46 1.40 -0.51 -5.03
CA PRO A 46 0.06 -0.21 -4.50
C PRO A 46 -0.62 0.94 -5.26
N ASP A 47 0.11 2.03 -5.53
CA ASP A 47 -0.39 3.22 -6.27
C ASP A 47 -0.82 2.94 -7.72
N ILE A 48 -0.53 1.76 -8.28
CA ILE A 48 -0.92 1.44 -9.65
C ILE A 48 -2.44 1.42 -9.82
N ASP A 49 -3.21 1.09 -8.77
CA ASP A 49 -4.67 1.19 -8.86
C ASP A 49 -5.17 2.65 -8.94
N HIS A 50 -4.55 3.60 -8.23
CA HIS A 50 -4.80 5.04 -8.40
C HIS A 50 -4.56 5.53 -9.85
N LEU A 51 -3.57 4.96 -10.56
CA LEU A 51 -3.29 5.29 -11.96
C LEU A 51 -4.28 4.63 -12.93
N VAL A 52 -4.59 3.34 -12.72
CA VAL A 52 -5.47 2.55 -13.61
C VAL A 52 -6.92 2.99 -13.52
N PHE A 53 -7.45 3.22 -12.31
CA PHE A 53 -8.87 3.53 -12.11
C PHE A 53 -9.26 4.93 -12.60
N LYS A 54 -8.30 5.85 -12.77
CA LYS A 54 -8.51 7.23 -13.25
C LYS A 54 -9.04 7.33 -14.69
N LYS A 55 -9.07 6.22 -15.45
CA LYS A 55 -9.32 6.23 -16.91
C LYS A 55 -10.50 5.38 -17.41
N TYR A 56 -11.01 4.40 -16.64
CA TYR A 56 -11.73 3.26 -17.25
C TYR A 56 -13.15 2.87 -16.76
N TYR A 57 -13.80 3.62 -15.87
CA TYR A 57 -15.12 3.23 -15.35
C TYR A 57 -16.28 4.14 -15.80
N ARG A 58 -17.04 3.67 -16.80
CA ARG A 58 -18.45 4.06 -17.02
C ARG A 58 -19.44 2.93 -16.75
N SER A 59 -19.04 1.67 -16.96
CA SER A 59 -19.72 0.48 -16.43
C SER A 59 -19.00 -0.79 -16.90
N TYR A 60 -18.21 -1.42 -16.03
CA TYR A 60 -18.41 -2.87 -15.92
C TYR A 60 -19.71 -3.04 -15.15
N VAL A 61 -20.64 -3.83 -15.66
CA VAL A 61 -22.10 -3.80 -15.31
C VAL A 61 -22.57 -3.98 -13.68
N ARG A 62 -21.58 -5.02 -13.64
CA ARG A 62 -20.65 -5.87 -12.80
C ARG A 62 -19.15 -5.39 -12.76
N LEU A 63 -18.85 -4.20 -12.24
CA LEU A 63 -17.92 -4.05 -11.08
C LEU A 63 -18.81 -3.88 -9.83
N PHE A 64 -19.90 -4.64 -9.82
CA PHE A 64 -21.18 -4.27 -9.22
C PHE A 64 -21.25 -4.84 -7.83
N LYS A 65 -21.33 -3.97 -6.82
CA LYS A 65 -21.28 -4.43 -5.43
C LYS A 65 -19.97 -5.23 -5.22
N TYR A 66 -18.88 -4.91 -5.93
CA TYR A 66 -17.57 -5.59 -5.83
C TYR A 66 -16.72 -4.90 -4.74
N CYS A 67 -16.05 -5.58 -3.81
CA CYS A 67 -16.03 -7.02 -3.53
C CYS A 67 -16.99 -7.39 -2.36
N ILE A 68 -18.24 -6.96 -2.50
CA ILE A 68 -19.46 -7.42 -1.81
C ILE A 68 -19.52 -7.11 -0.31
N GLY A 69 -20.12 -5.96 0.03
CA GLY A 69 -20.52 -5.63 1.40
C GLY A 69 -20.31 -4.15 1.73
N ASP A 70 -21.01 -3.25 1.04
CA ASP A 70 -20.93 -1.83 1.36
C ASP A 70 -21.49 -1.57 2.77
N ARG A 71 -20.57 -1.21 3.68
CA ARG A 71 -20.85 -0.38 4.83
C ARG A 71 -19.81 0.71 4.90
N THR A 72 -19.97 1.69 4.01
CA THR A 72 -19.99 3.11 4.38
C THR A 72 -19.21 3.35 5.68
N ASN A 73 -17.90 3.58 5.56
CA ASN A 73 -17.37 4.69 4.78
C ASN A 73 -15.96 4.46 4.22
N HIS A 74 -15.41 5.54 3.66
CA HIS A 74 -13.98 5.81 3.39
C HIS A 74 -13.55 5.63 1.93
N ARG A 75 -13.27 6.79 1.30
CA ARG A 75 -12.90 7.04 -0.11
C ARG A 75 -13.96 6.60 -1.15
N ARG A 76 -14.21 7.48 -2.13
CA ARG A 76 -15.33 7.37 -3.10
C ARG A 76 -15.00 6.54 -4.35
N THR A 77 -13.86 5.84 -4.32
CA THR A 77 -13.27 5.12 -5.45
C THR A 77 -12.69 3.81 -4.94
N PHE A 78 -13.14 2.68 -5.50
CA PHE A 78 -12.60 1.37 -5.20
C PHE A 78 -11.14 1.27 -5.69
N LEU A 79 -10.29 0.68 -4.87
CA LEU A 79 -8.86 0.52 -5.08
C LEU A 79 -8.54 -0.96 -4.80
N PHE A 80 -8.01 -1.67 -5.78
CA PHE A 80 -7.90 -3.13 -5.76
C PHE A 80 -6.84 -3.64 -4.76
N PHE A 81 -5.78 -2.87 -4.54
CA PHE A 81 -4.74 -3.23 -3.59
C PHE A 81 -5.09 -2.79 -2.16
N HIS A 82 -5.82 -1.68 -2.03
CA HIS A 82 -6.23 -1.09 -0.76
C HIS A 82 -7.48 -1.76 -0.17
N THR A 83 -7.49 -3.10 -0.10
CA THR A 83 -8.55 -3.88 0.57
C THR A 83 -8.00 -4.72 1.72
N TRP A 84 -8.80 -4.92 2.77
CA TRP A 84 -8.46 -5.77 3.91
C TRP A 84 -8.08 -7.20 3.50
N LEU A 85 -8.71 -7.76 2.47
CA LEU A 85 -8.38 -9.09 1.95
C LEU A 85 -7.01 -9.09 1.29
N THR A 86 -6.70 -8.08 0.46
CA THR A 86 -5.38 -7.94 -0.18
C THR A 86 -4.28 -7.76 0.87
N MET A 87 -4.50 -6.90 1.89
CA MET A 87 -3.57 -6.74 3.01
C MET A 87 -3.31 -8.05 3.74
N LEU A 88 -4.36 -8.80 4.10
CA LEU A 88 -4.24 -10.08 4.81
C LEU A 88 -3.48 -11.12 3.98
N LEU A 89 -3.80 -11.25 2.69
CA LEU A 89 -3.13 -12.20 1.80
C LEU A 89 -1.64 -11.85 1.60
N ILE A 90 -1.31 -10.57 1.43
CA ILE A 90 0.10 -10.13 1.32
C ILE A 90 0.82 -10.36 2.65
N GLY A 91 0.23 -9.99 3.78
CA GLY A 91 0.82 -10.17 5.11
C GLY A 91 1.15 -11.62 5.43
N ILE A 92 0.27 -12.56 5.10
CA ILE A 92 0.53 -14.01 5.20
C ILE A 92 1.62 -14.46 4.23
N SER A 93 1.74 -13.82 3.06
CA SER A 93 2.72 -14.16 2.03
C SER A 93 4.16 -13.71 2.35
N ILE A 94 4.37 -12.69 3.20
CA ILE A 94 5.69 -12.15 3.56
C ILE A 94 6.71 -13.25 3.98
N PRO A 95 6.44 -14.14 4.97
CA PRO A 95 7.39 -15.17 5.38
C PRO A 95 7.73 -16.16 4.25
N PHE A 96 6.74 -16.59 3.46
CA PHE A 96 6.98 -17.45 2.29
C PHE A 96 7.82 -16.75 1.22
N GLY A 97 7.61 -15.44 1.04
CA GLY A 97 8.44 -14.58 0.21
C GLY A 97 9.91 -14.63 0.64
N PHE A 98 10.21 -14.38 1.92
CA PHE A 98 11.58 -14.45 2.45
C PHE A 98 12.22 -15.85 2.34
N ILE A 99 11.45 -16.92 2.54
CA ILE A 99 11.93 -18.31 2.40
C ILE A 99 12.28 -18.63 0.94
N TYR A 100 11.47 -18.17 -0.03
CA TYR A 100 11.71 -18.43 -1.45
C TYR A 100 12.78 -17.52 -2.06
N ASN A 101 12.72 -16.21 -1.77
CA ASN A 101 13.64 -15.22 -2.29
C ASN A 101 13.64 -13.94 -1.43
N PHE A 102 14.79 -13.60 -0.85
CA PHE A 102 14.96 -12.43 0.03
C PHE A 102 14.41 -11.11 -0.56
N TYR A 103 14.61 -10.87 -1.85
CA TYR A 103 14.12 -9.66 -2.54
C TYR A 103 12.59 -9.67 -2.72
N LEU A 104 11.98 -10.84 -2.90
CA LEU A 104 10.52 -11.00 -2.91
C LEU A 104 9.93 -10.76 -1.51
N GLY A 105 10.58 -11.23 -0.45
CA GLY A 105 10.20 -10.93 0.94
C GLY A 105 10.19 -9.43 1.21
N ILE A 106 11.22 -8.70 0.76
CA ILE A 106 11.32 -7.23 0.87
C ILE A 106 10.23 -6.52 0.06
N PHE A 107 9.98 -6.96 -1.17
CA PHE A 107 8.91 -6.44 -2.02
C PHE A 107 7.54 -6.55 -1.31
N LEU A 108 7.20 -7.73 -0.79
CA LEU A 108 5.94 -7.98 -0.08
C LEU A 108 5.85 -7.20 1.24
N LEU A 109 6.95 -7.09 1.99
CA LEU A 109 7.03 -6.30 3.21
C LEU A 109 6.74 -4.82 2.96
N LEU A 110 7.29 -4.25 1.91
CA LEU A 110 7.07 -2.84 1.55
C LEU A 110 5.66 -2.59 1.00
N PHE A 111 5.14 -3.50 0.18
CA PHE A 111 3.76 -3.47 -0.29
C PHE A 111 2.79 -3.44 0.89
N PHE A 112 2.96 -4.35 1.86
CA PHE A 112 2.15 -4.39 3.06
C PHE A 112 2.31 -3.13 3.93
N SER A 113 3.54 -2.63 4.07
CA SER A 113 3.85 -1.43 4.87
C SER A 113 3.18 -0.17 4.29
N HIS A 114 3.13 -0.04 2.97
CA HIS A 114 2.40 1.03 2.28
C HIS A 114 0.89 0.94 2.55
N LEU A 115 0.26 -0.22 2.28
CA LEU A 115 -1.18 -0.41 2.53
C LEU A 115 -1.57 -0.17 4.00
N LEU A 116 -0.69 -0.53 4.94
CA LEU A 116 -0.88 -0.28 6.36
C LEU A 116 -0.81 1.21 6.70
N LEU A 117 0.07 1.97 6.03
CA LEU A 117 0.21 3.41 6.18
C LEU A 117 -1.03 4.17 5.66
N ASP A 118 -1.61 3.75 4.52
CA ASP A 118 -2.91 4.23 4.06
C ASP A 118 -4.02 3.97 5.07
N LEU A 119 -4.15 2.72 5.50
CA LEU A 119 -5.19 2.31 6.44
C LEU A 119 -5.11 3.11 7.76
N LEU A 120 -3.91 3.30 8.30
CA LEU A 120 -3.68 4.11 9.50
C LEU A 120 -3.99 5.59 9.25
N THR A 121 -3.61 6.13 8.09
CA THR A 121 -3.91 7.51 7.69
C THR A 121 -5.40 7.73 7.57
N ASP A 122 -6.13 6.84 6.90
CA ASP A 122 -7.58 6.86 6.81
C ASP A 122 -8.18 6.82 8.22
N ILE A 123 -7.89 5.79 9.03
CA ILE A 123 -8.40 5.65 10.42
C ILE A 123 -8.22 6.93 11.25
N PHE A 124 -7.09 7.63 11.09
CA PHE A 124 -6.81 8.90 11.75
C PHE A 124 -7.58 10.10 11.15
N MET A 125 -7.60 10.22 9.82
CA MET A 125 -8.22 11.32 9.09
C MET A 125 -9.75 11.26 9.17
N ILE A 126 -10.35 10.06 9.17
CA ILE A 126 -11.78 9.80 9.41
C ILE A 126 -12.23 10.39 10.73
N LYS A 127 -11.45 10.20 11.80
CA LYS A 127 -11.76 10.75 13.12
C LYS A 127 -11.76 12.29 13.10
N LYS A 128 -11.08 12.94 12.15
CA LYS A 128 -10.90 14.40 12.09
C LYS A 128 -11.63 15.12 10.94
N CYS A 129 -12.02 14.43 9.87
CA CYS A 129 -12.57 15.02 8.65
C CYS A 129 -13.97 14.47 8.33
N GLY A 130 -15.00 15.27 8.58
CA GLY A 130 -16.41 14.93 8.28
C GLY A 130 -16.79 14.83 6.79
N HIS A 131 -15.79 14.85 5.89
CA HIS A 131 -15.94 14.56 4.46
C HIS A 131 -15.16 13.30 4.03
N TRP A 132 -14.49 12.63 4.98
CA TRP A 132 -13.91 11.28 4.86
C TRP A 132 -14.71 10.25 5.68
N ARG A 133 -15.40 10.71 6.74
CA ARG A 133 -16.73 10.19 7.07
C ARG A 133 -17.66 10.56 5.91
N ILE A 134 -18.38 9.59 5.36
CA ILE A 134 -19.48 9.76 4.41
C ILE A 134 -20.80 9.45 5.15
#